data_AF-A0A354ZZT0-F1
#
_entry.id   AF-A0A354ZZT0-F1
#
_cell.length_a   1.000
_cell.length_b   1.000
_cell.length_c   1.000
_cell.angle_alpha   90.00
_cell.angle_beta   90.00
_cell.angle_gamma   90.00
#
_symmetry.space_group_name_H-M   'P 1'
#
loop_
_entity.id
_entity.type
_entity.pdbx_description
1 polymer ?
#
loop_
_entity_poly.entity_id
_entity_poly.type
_entity_poly.pdbx_seq_one_letter_code
_entity_poly.pdbx_strand_id
1 'polypeptide(L)' 'MSHNHNEEEWIVLVDEDGQEYRYSLERALEVEDKKYVILIPETQENEAEEEAHVFRVETDE' A
#
# COMPACT_ATOMS: atom_id res chain seq x y z
N MET A 1 -24.98 -12.22 -10.29
CA MET A 1 -24.62 -10.85 -9.91
C MET A 1 -23.16 -10.69 -10.26
N SER A 2 -22.86 -10.03 -11.39
CA SER A 2 -21.50 -9.84 -11.85
C SER A 2 -20.94 -8.58 -11.20
N HIS A 3 -20.26 -8.72 -10.06
CA HIS A 3 -19.41 -7.64 -9.56
C HIS A 3 -18.15 -7.64 -10.40
N ASN A 4 -18.15 -6.83 -11.45
CA ASN A 4 -16.95 -6.47 -12.21
C ASN A 4 -16.18 -5.45 -11.36
N HIS A 5 -15.47 -5.93 -10.34
CA HIS A 5 -14.60 -5.14 -9.48
C HIS A 5 -13.30 -4.87 -10.25
N ASN A 6 -13.38 -3.92 -11.18
CA ASN A 6 -12.20 -3.21 -11.69
C ASN A 6 -12.09 -1.90 -10.90
N GLU A 7 -12.25 -1.99 -9.59
CA GLU A 7 -11.92 -0.90 -8.68
C GLU A 7 -10.42 -1.05 -8.45
N GLU A 8 -9.64 -0.12 -8.98
CA GLU A 8 -8.23 0.00 -8.64
C GLU A 8 -8.13 0.03 -7.11
N GLU A 9 -7.61 -1.03 -6.49
CA GLU A 9 -7.57 -1.18 -5.03
C GLU A 9 -6.49 -0.25 -4.45
N TRP A 10 -6.88 1.00 -4.16
CA TRP A 10 -6.03 1.98 -3.50
C TRP A 10 -6.06 1.78 -1.98
N ILE A 11 -4.90 1.75 -1.36
CA ILE A 11 -4.72 1.66 0.10
C ILE A 11 -4.54 3.08 0.62
N VAL A 12 -5.39 3.51 1.55
CA VAL A 12 -5.26 4.80 2.24
C VAL A 12 -4.72 4.54 3.64
N LEU A 13 -3.53 5.07 3.93
CA LEU A 13 -2.92 5.03 5.25
C LEU A 13 -3.13 6.38 5.93
N VAL A 14 -3.57 6.37 7.19
CA VAL A 14 -3.78 7.57 7.98
C VAL A 14 -2.76 7.59 9.10
N ASP A 15 -1.97 8.66 9.17
CA ASP A 15 -0.95 8.84 10.21
C ASP A 15 -1.54 9.39 11.53
N GLU A 16 -0.74 9.55 12.58
CA GLU A 16 -1.15 10.00 13.91
C GLU A 16 -1.72 11.42 13.93
N ASP A 17 -1.33 12.26 12.96
CA ASP A 17 -1.87 13.62 12.77
C ASP A 17 -3.22 13.62 12.00
N GLY A 18 -3.67 12.47 11.52
CA GLY A 18 -4.87 12.35 10.67
C GLY A 18 -4.63 12.62 9.19
N GLN A 19 -3.36 12.70 8.76
CA GLN A 19 -3.01 12.89 7.35
C GLN A 19 -3.20 11.58 6.57
N GLU A 20 -3.98 11.65 5.50
CA GLU A 20 -4.28 10.53 4.62
C GLU A 20 -3.27 10.45 3.46
N TYR A 21 -2.67 9.29 3.27
CA TYR A 21 -1.73 9.00 2.19
C TYR A 21 -2.27 7.87 1.33
N ARG A 22 -2.34 8.08 0.01
CA ARG A 22 -2.89 7.10 -0.94
C ARG A 22 -1.75 6.33 -1.60
N TYR A 23 -1.86 5.01 -1.59
CA TYR A 23 -0.88 4.10 -2.15
C TYR A 23 -1.54 3.07 -3.07
N SER A 24 -0.82 2.67 -4.12
CA SER A 24 -1.13 1.46 -4.89
C SER A 24 -0.37 0.27 -4.32
N LEU A 25 -1.05 -0.87 -4.18
CA LEU A 25 -0.39 -2.14 -3.87
C LEU A 25 0.36 -2.63 -5.11
N GLU A 26 1.69 -2.65 -5.07
CA GLU A 26 2.48 -3.29 -6.13
C GLU A 26 2.53 -4.81 -5.89
N ARG A 27 2.93 -5.21 -4.68
CA ARG A 27 3.12 -6.62 -4.34
C ARG A 27 3.04 -6.90 -2.86
N ALA A 28 2.58 -8.09 -2.49
CA ALA A 28 2.70 -8.64 -1.15
C ALA A 28 3.72 -9.79 -1.14
N LEU A 29 4.57 -9.82 -0.11
CA LEU A 29 5.58 -10.82 0.16
C LEU A 29 5.31 -11.44 1.53
N GLU A 30 5.47 -12.74 1.66
CA GLU A 30 5.37 -13.45 2.94
C GLU A 30 6.71 -14.12 3.22
N VAL A 31 7.35 -13.73 4.32
CA VAL A 31 8.70 -14.16 4.69
C VAL A 31 8.70 -14.51 6.16
N GLU A 32 9.02 -15.78 6.49
CA GLU A 32 9.09 -16.26 7.88
C GLU A 32 7.82 -15.96 8.70
N ASP A 33 6.64 -16.25 8.13
CA ASP A 33 5.32 -15.98 8.74
C ASP A 33 4.99 -14.48 8.90
N LYS A 34 5.87 -13.59 8.43
CA LYS A 34 5.65 -12.14 8.42
C LYS A 34 5.22 -11.69 7.05
N LYS A 35 4.17 -10.87 7.01
CA LYS A 35 3.64 -10.29 5.78
C LYS A 35 4.24 -8.91 5.53
N TYR A 36 4.73 -8.71 4.32
CA TYR A 36 5.26 -7.44 3.83
C TYR A 36 4.48 -7.04 2.59
N VAL A 37 4.23 -5.74 2.43
CA VAL A 37 3.57 -5.19 1.25
C VAL A 37 4.40 -4.03 0.71
N ILE A 38 4.55 -4.01 -0.61
CA ILE A 38 5.22 -2.95 -1.37
C ILE A 38 4.14 -2.01 -1.86
N LEU A 39 4.21 -0.77 -1.39
CA LEU A 39 3.25 0.28 -1.66
C LEU A 39 3.93 1.42 -2.42
N ILE A 40 3.30 1.85 -3.50
CA ILE A 40 3.75 2.99 -4.32
C ILE A 40 2.83 4.17 -4.04
N PRO A 41 3.34 5.33 -3.59
CA PRO A 41 2.51 6.49 -3.32
C PRO A 41 1.92 7.03 -4.63
N GLU A 42 0.66 7.46 -4.59
CA GLU A 42 -0.01 8.08 -5.75
C GLU A 42 0.73 9.35 -6.19
N THR A 43 1.16 10.13 -5.20
CA THR A 43 1.90 11.38 -5.41
C THR A 43 3.36 11.17 -5.01
N GLN A 44 4.24 11.10 -6.01
CA GLN A 44 5.68 11.09 -5.78
C GLN A 44 6.17 12.54 -5.64
N GLU A 45 6.84 12.86 -4.54
CA GLU A 45 7.43 14.20 -4.34
C GLU A 45 8.52 14.52 -5.37
N ASN A 46 9.17 13.48 -5.92
CA ASN A 46 10.17 13.61 -6.96
C ASN A 46 9.85 12.69 -8.15
N GLU A 47 9.41 13.26 -9.27
CA GLU A 47 9.07 12.51 -10.49
C GLU A 47 10.26 11.74 -11.09
N ALA A 48 11.50 12.09 -10.71
CA ALA A 48 12.72 11.42 -11.16
C ALA A 48 13.08 10.17 -10.33
N GLU A 49 12.46 9.99 -9.17
CA GLU A 49 12.74 8.89 -8.24
C GLU A 49 11.44 8.13 -7.99
N GLU A 50 11.28 6.97 -8.62
CA GLU A 50 10.18 6.07 -8.29
C GLU A 50 10.39 5.55 -6.87
N GLU A 51 9.71 6.14 -5.89
CA GLU A 51 9.83 5.79 -4.47
C GLU A 51 8.82 4.69 -4.14
N ALA A 52 9.32 3.58 -3.59
CA ALA A 52 8.51 2.46 -3.14
C ALA A 52 8.70 2.25 -1.64
N HIS A 53 7.60 2.19 -0.90
CA HIS A 53 7.62 1.96 0.55
C HIS A 53 7.27 0.51 0.85
N VAL A 54 8.09 -0.14 1.68
CA VAL A 54 7.84 -1.50 2.15
C VAL A 54 7.24 -1.43 3.55
N PHE A 55 5.99 -1.84 3.70
CA PHE A 55 5.30 -1.92 4.97
C PHE A 55 5.23 -3.36 5.46
N ARG A 56 5.54 -3.57 6.74
CA ARG A 56 5.26 -4.85 7.40
C ARG A 56 3.83 -4.82 7.93
N VAL A 57 3.04 -5.80 7.54
CA VAL A 57 1.68 -5.98 8.06
C VAL A 57 1.74 -6.98 9.21
N GLU A 58 1.35 -6.51 10.38
CA GLU A 58 1.16 -7.34 11.57
C GLU A 58 -0.35 -7.61 11.69
N THR A 59 -0.76 -8.84 11.42
CA THR A 59 -2.09 -9.32 11.79
C THR A 59 -1.99 -9.88 13.20
N ASP A 60 -2.51 -9.14 14.19
CA ASP A 60 -2.73 -9.66 15.53
C ASP A 60 -3.90 -10.65 15.45
N GLU A 61 -3.62 -11.94 15.67
CA GLU A 61 -4.63 -13.01 15.75
C GLU A 61 -5.39 -12.99 17.07
#